data_AF-A0A0B6XG87-F1
#
_entry.id   AF-A0A0B6XG87-F1
#
_cell.length_a   1.000
_cell.length_b   1.000
_cell.length_c   1.000
_cell.angle_alpha   90.00
_cell.angle_beta   90.00
_cell.angle_gamma   90.00
#
_symmetry.space_group_name_H-M   'P 1'
#
loop_
_entity.id
_entity.type
_entity.pdbx_description
1 polymer ?
#
loop_
_entity_poly.entity_id
_entity_poly.type
_entity_poly.pdbx_seq_one_letter_code
_entity_poly.pdbx_strand_id
1 'polypeptide(L)' 'MHPSEIIAETLENMNISLRQFAKAMEIDPSIASKLLSGHRFVTLEMALRLSMVITVLIFLYAIMAYNLV' A
#
# COMPACT_ATOMS: atom_id res chain seq x y z
N MET A 1 -13.88 -9.01 4.38
CA MET A 1 -12.87 -7.93 4.30
C MET A 1 -11.60 -8.42 4.96
N HIS A 2 -10.70 -8.97 4.14
CA HIS A 2 -9.34 -9.26 4.55
C HIS A 2 -8.52 -7.96 4.45
N PRO A 3 -7.59 -7.65 5.37
CA PRO A 3 -6.79 -6.42 5.32
C PRO A 3 -6.10 -6.17 3.98
N SER A 4 -5.74 -7.25 3.27
CA SER A 4 -5.14 -7.17 1.94
C SER A 4 -6.06 -6.62 0.86
N GLU A 5 -7.37 -6.89 0.95
CA GLU A 5 -8.39 -6.35 0.04
C GLU A 5 -8.53 -4.84 0.22
N ILE A 6 -8.52 -4.36 1.47
CA ILE A 6 -8.60 -2.93 1.80
C ILE A 6 -7.39 -2.18 1.24
N ILE A 7 -6.19 -2.76 1.38
CA ILE A 7 -4.96 -2.16 0.85
C ILE A 7 -5.01 -2.14 -0.69
N ALA A 8 -5.44 -3.24 -1.32
CA ALA A 8 -5.55 -3.31 -2.78
C ALA A 8 -6.53 -2.25 -3.32
N GLU A 9 -7.71 -2.14 -2.71
CA GLU A 9 -8.73 -1.13 -3.05
C GLU A 9 -8.20 0.29 -2.84
N THR A 10 -7.48 0.54 -1.74
CA THR A 10 -6.86 1.85 -1.48
C THR A 10 -5.86 2.22 -2.57
N LEU A 11 -4.98 1.28 -2.95
CA LEU A 11 -3.98 1.52 -4.00
C LEU A 11 -4.64 1.77 -5.37
N GLU A 12 -5.70 1.03 -5.69
CA GLU A 12 -6.49 1.20 -6.91
C GLU A 12 -7.15 2.59 -6.97
N ASN A 13 -7.82 3.00 -5.89
CA ASN A 13 -8.43 4.33 -5.76
C ASN A 13 -7.41 5.47 -5.92
N MET A 14 -6.16 5.23 -5.56
CA MET A 14 -5.06 6.18 -5.70
C MET A 14 -4.33 6.11 -7.04
N ASN A 15 -4.73 5.22 -7.96
CA ASN A 15 -4.03 4.90 -9.21
C ASN A 15 -2.56 4.48 -9.00
N ILE A 16 -2.27 3.79 -7.90
CA ILE A 16 -0.93 3.28 -7.58
C ILE A 16 -0.80 1.85 -8.08
N SER A 17 0.13 1.64 -9.01
CA SER A 17 0.41 0.29 -9.52
C SER A 17 1.10 -0.59 -8.49
N LEU A 18 0.92 -1.91 -8.62
CA LEU A 18 1.61 -2.92 -7.80
C LEU A 18 3.14 -2.71 -7.78
N ARG A 19 3.73 -2.30 -8.90
CA ARG A 19 5.18 -2.04 -9.01
C ARG A 19 5.61 -0.83 -8.18
N GLN A 20 4.83 0.25 -8.19
CA GLN A 20 5.11 1.44 -7.37
C GLN A 20 4.98 1.11 -5.89
N PHE A 21 3.95 0.35 -5.51
CA PHE A 21 3.78 -0.13 -4.14
C PHE A 21 4.94 -1.03 -3.69
N ALA A 22 5.33 -2.02 -4.51
CA ALA A 22 6.45 -2.90 -4.21
C ALA A 22 7.77 -2.12 -4.02
N LYS A 23 8.01 -1.12 -4.88
CA LYS A 23 9.16 -0.22 -4.78
C LYS A 23 9.13 0.59 -3.48
N ALA A 24 7.98 1.16 -3.10
CA ALA A 24 7.83 1.94 -1.87
C ALA A 24 8.01 1.09 -0.60
N MET A 25 7.65 -0.19 -0.67
CA MET A 25 7.81 -1.17 0.42
C MET A 25 9.20 -1.81 0.45
N GLU A 26 10.05 -1.54 -0.55
CA GLU A 26 11.36 -2.17 -0.76
C GLU A 26 11.28 -3.71 -0.83
N ILE A 27 10.29 -4.22 -1.57
CA ILE A 27 10.06 -5.66 -1.77
C ILE A 27 9.92 -5.98 -3.26
N ASP A 28 10.12 -7.27 -3.61
CA ASP A 28 9.87 -7.76 -4.96
C ASP A 28 8.37 -7.73 -5.32
N PRO A 29 7.98 -7.44 -6.58
CA PRO A 29 6.57 -7.41 -7.00
C PRO A 29 5.79 -8.70 -6.71
N SER A 30 6.42 -9.88 -6.73
CA SER A 30 5.78 -11.14 -6.38
C SER A 30 5.43 -11.24 -4.89
N ILE A 31 6.23 -10.59 -4.03
CA ILE A 31 5.95 -10.48 -2.60
C ILE A 31 4.77 -9.55 -2.39
N ALA A 32 4.77 -8.39 -3.05
CA ALA A 32 3.66 -7.44 -3.01
C ALA A 32 2.35 -8.06 -3.51
N SER A 33 2.40 -8.82 -4.61
CA SER A 33 1.21 -9.51 -5.15
C SER A 33 0.62 -10.49 -4.14
N LYS A 34 1.45 -11.33 -3.49
CA LYS A 34 1.00 -12.28 -2.46
C LYS A 34 0.49 -11.58 -1.20
N LEU A 35 1.02 -10.41 -0.88
CA LEU A 35 0.56 -9.58 0.24
C LEU A 35 -0.85 -9.05 -0.04
N LEU A 36 -1.08 -8.46 -1.22
CA LEU A 36 -2.38 -7.89 -1.61
C LEU A 36 -3.45 -8.96 -1.89
N SER A 37 -3.06 -10.15 -2.31
CA SER A 37 -4.00 -11.27 -2.45
C SER A 37 -4.30 -11.99 -1.13
N GLY A 38 -3.68 -11.60 -0.01
CA GLY A 38 -3.88 -12.25 1.29
C GLY A 38 -3.25 -13.64 1.41
N HIS A 39 -2.43 -14.07 0.44
CA HIS A 39 -1.79 -15.39 0.41
C HIS A 39 -0.46 -15.44 1.18
N ARG A 40 -0.13 -14.40 1.95
CA ARG A 40 1.09 -14.33 2.77
C ARG A 40 0.79 -13.75 4.15
N PHE A 41 1.35 -14.36 5.19
CA PHE A 41 1.38 -13.77 6.53
C PHE A 41 2.16 -12.46 6.54
N VAL A 42 1.53 -11.41 7.08
CA VAL A 42 2.19 -10.11 7.31
C VAL A 42 3.07 -10.24 8.54
N THR A 43 4.39 -10.13 8.36
CA THR A 43 5.33 -10.07 9.49
C THR A 43 5.20 -8.73 10.20
N LEU A 44 5.68 -8.61 11.45
CA LEU A 44 5.67 -7.34 12.18
C LEU A 44 6.41 -6.23 11.42
N GLU A 45 7.57 -6.56 10.83
CA GLU A 45 8.32 -5.64 9.98
C GLU A 45 7.51 -5.17 8.76
N MET A 46 6.81 -6.09 8.09
CA MET A 46 5.94 -5.74 6.96
C MET A 46 4.75 -4.87 7.40
N ALA A 47 4.17 -5.14 8.57
CA ALA A 47 3.08 -4.33 9.11
C ALA A 47 3.54 -2.89 9.43
N LEU A 48 4.74 -2.73 9.99
CA LEU A 48 5.34 -1.42 10.25
C LEU A 48 5.67 -0.66 8.96
N ARG A 49 6.24 -1.34 7.95
CA ARG A 49 6.47 -0.70 6.64
C ARG A 49 5.17 -0.31 5.96
N LEU A 50 4.17 -1.17 6.04
CA LEU A 50 2.86 -0.93 5.46
C LEU A 50 2.19 0.28 6.10
N SER A 51 2.24 0.44 7.42
CA SER A 51 1.62 1.60 8.08
C SER A 51 2.27 2.90 7.59
N MET A 52 3.59 2.97 7.53
CA MET A 52 4.30 4.15 7.03
C MET A 52 3.93 4.47 5.58
N VAL A 53 3.99 3.48 4.69
CA VAL A 53 3.69 3.67 3.26
C VAL A 53 2.25 4.14 3.08
N ILE A 54 1.27 3.49 3.72
CA ILE A 54 -0.14 3.85 3.58
C ILE A 54 -0.43 5.23 4.17
N THR A 55 0.14 5.57 5.34
CA THR A 55 -0.06 6.90 5.93
C THR A 55 0.51 8.00 5.04
N VAL A 56 1.72 7.85 4.50
CA VAL A 56 2.32 8.83 3.59
C VAL A 56 1.50 8.96 2.31
N LEU A 57 1.07 7.84 1.74
CA LEU A 57 0.25 7.81 0.54
C LEU A 57 -1.06 8.57 0.74
N ILE A 58 -1.83 8.24 1.77
CA ILE A 58 -3.10 8.92 2.10
C ILE A 58 -2.88 10.41 2.32
N PHE A 59 -1.81 10.79 3.02
CA PHE A 59 -1.47 12.18 3.27
C PHE A 59 -1.18 12.96 1.97
N LEU A 60 -0.36 12.38 1.08
CA LEU A 60 -0.07 12.99 -0.23
C LEU A 60 -1.33 13.08 -1.11
N TYR A 61 -2.18 12.05 -1.09
CA TYR A 61 -3.46 12.10 -1.78
C TYR A 61 -4.36 13.21 -1.23
N ALA A 62 -4.44 13.37 0.09
CA ALA A 62 -5.22 14.45 0.69
C ALA A 62 -4.69 15.83 0.30
N ILE A 63 -3.37 16.02 0.24
CA ILE A 63 -2.76 17.25 -0.26
C ILE A 63 -3.24 17.57 -1.69
N MET A 64 -3.11 16.59 -2.60
CA MET A 64 -3.48 16.78 -4.00
C MET A 64 -4.99 16.93 -4.22
N ALA A 65 -5.81 16.16 -3.50
CA ALA A 65 -7.26 16.15 -3.68
C ALA A 65 -7.94 17.40 -3.11
N TYR A 66 -7.39 17.98 -2.04
CA TYR A 66 -8.00 19.10 -1.34
C TYR A 66 -7.24 20.42 -1.51
N ASN A 67 -6.18 20.46 -2.33
CA ASN A 67 -5.26 21.61 -2.44
C ASN A 67 -4.83 22.14 -1.06
N LEU A 68 -4.48 21.21 -0.17
CA LEU A 68 -3.86 21.57 1.10
C LEU A 68 -2.39 21.90 0.78
N VAL A 69 -2.11 23.19 0.59
CA VAL A 69 -0.87 23.81 0.05
C VAL A 69 -0.86 23.95 -1.47
#